data_AF-A0A9D8YJ25-F1
#
_entry.id   AF-A0A9D8YJ25-F1
#
_cell.length_a   1.000
_cell.length_b   1.000
_cell.length_c   1.000
_cell.angle_alpha   90.00
_cell.angle_beta   90.00
_cell.angle_gamma   90.00
#
_symmetry.space_group_name_H-M   'P 1'
#
loop_
_entity.id
_entity.type
_entity.pdbx_description
1 polymer ?
#
loop_
_entity_poly.entity_id
_entity_poly.type
_entity_poly.pdbx_seq_one_letter_code
_entity_poly.pdbx_strand_id
1 'polypeptide(L)'
;MQFRQMAILAILAMLGVVASCAAPSYQIAQKNNGAQAQPVASQDGSRARVGTAGALPERQALALRFVNAVIAEDVQQVTNSAEIDRLVDNLRKQHPATTDTQLTSFRQLITQKMPEMKQRIIEAMSRVYAEEFTLSELRQIVAFHESPTGRKLRSRNTALKDEVKQAAQEEGRKAAIELLTPLLIQWALEAKGQVS
;
A
#
# COMPACT_ATOMS: atom_id res chain seq x y z
N MET A 1 -9.67 39.16 16.74
CA MET A 1 -8.84 38.81 15.56
C MET A 1 -8.25 37.41 15.61
N GLN A 2 -7.77 36.90 16.75
CA GLN A 2 -7.06 35.61 16.84
C GLN A 2 -7.93 34.36 16.58
N PHE A 3 -9.20 34.34 17.00
CA PHE A 3 -10.09 33.18 16.81
C PHE A 3 -10.46 32.94 15.34
N ARG A 4 -10.60 34.02 14.54
CA ARG A 4 -10.93 33.96 13.10
C ARG A 4 -9.75 33.43 12.28
N GLN A 5 -8.52 33.83 12.62
CA GLN A 5 -7.30 33.28 11.99
C GLN A 5 -7.06 31.82 12.38
N MET A 6 -7.33 31.44 13.63
CA MET A 6 -7.24 30.05 14.09
C MET A 6 -8.26 29.14 13.38
N ALA A 7 -9.49 29.60 13.14
CA ALA A 7 -10.50 28.85 12.39
C ALA A 7 -10.12 28.68 10.91
N ILE A 8 -9.59 29.72 10.27
CA ILE A 8 -9.11 29.65 8.87
C ILE A 8 -7.91 28.70 8.74
N LEU A 9 -6.96 28.72 9.69
CA LEU A 9 -5.82 27.80 9.73
C LEU A 9 -6.23 26.35 10.03
N ALA A 10 -7.20 26.13 10.92
CA ALA A 10 -7.71 24.78 11.23
C ALA A 10 -8.46 24.16 10.04
N ILE A 11 -9.19 24.97 9.28
CA ILE A 11 -9.92 24.56 8.07
C ILE A 11 -8.96 24.33 6.88
N LEU A 12 -7.94 25.17 6.71
CA LEU A 12 -6.87 24.95 5.73
C LEU A 12 -6.01 23.73 6.09
N ALA A 13 -5.84 23.42 7.38
CA ALA A 13 -5.22 22.19 7.84
C ALA A 13 -6.08 20.95 7.53
N MET A 14 -7.42 21.06 7.56
CA MET A 14 -8.31 19.99 7.06
C MET A 14 -8.24 19.81 5.54
N LEU A 15 -8.02 20.88 4.76
CA LEU A 15 -7.73 20.81 3.32
C LEU A 15 -6.40 20.08 2.99
N GLY A 16 -5.49 19.96 3.96
CA GLY A 16 -4.22 19.23 3.84
C GLY A 16 -4.21 17.82 4.43
N VAL A 17 -5.30 17.37 5.06
CA VAL A 17 -5.42 16.03 5.65
C VAL A 17 -6.61 15.33 5.02
N VAL A 18 -6.38 14.75 3.84
CA VAL A 18 -7.07 13.49 3.52
C VAL A 18 -6.42 12.44 4.39
N ALA A 19 -7.01 12.25 5.58
CA ALA A 19 -6.79 11.09 6.40
C ALA A 19 -7.05 9.84 5.54
N SER A 20 -5.99 9.06 5.33
CA SER A 20 -5.97 7.62 5.11
C SER A 20 -7.29 6.98 4.63
N CYS A 21 -7.59 7.13 3.35
CA CYS A 21 -8.47 6.21 2.62
C CYS A 21 -7.67 5.54 1.49
N ALA A 22 -6.56 4.91 1.87
CA ALA A 22 -6.06 3.71 1.22
C ALA A 22 -6.06 2.64 2.32
N ALA A 23 -6.90 1.62 2.15
CA ALA A 23 -7.29 0.67 3.18
C ALA A 23 -6.13 0.21 4.10
N PRO A 24 -6.30 0.23 5.43
CA PRO A 24 -5.42 -0.46 6.36
C PRO A 24 -5.80 -1.95 6.37
N SER A 25 -5.26 -2.75 5.46
CA SER A 25 -5.28 -4.22 5.61
C SER A 25 -4.09 -4.76 6.41
N TYR A 26 -3.21 -3.89 6.94
CA TYR A 26 -2.07 -4.26 7.77
C TYR A 26 -1.95 -3.39 9.03
N GLN A 27 -3.03 -3.21 9.79
CA GLN A 27 -2.93 -2.61 11.13
C GLN A 27 -4.03 -3.07 12.09
N ILE A 28 -4.27 -4.39 12.14
CA ILE A 28 -4.95 -5.04 13.27
C ILE A 28 -3.96 -6.02 13.89
N ALA A 29 -3.05 -5.52 14.74
CA ALA A 29 -2.26 -6.40 15.61
C ALA A 29 -1.75 -5.73 16.90
N GLN A 30 -1.82 -4.40 17.07
CA GLN A 30 -1.20 -3.77 18.24
C GLN A 30 -1.98 -2.57 18.79
N LYS A 31 -3.22 -2.78 19.26
CA LYS A 31 -3.72 -2.07 20.46
C LYS A 31 -5.06 -2.65 20.92
N ASN A 32 -5.12 -2.92 22.22
CA ASN A 32 -6.30 -3.25 23.02
C ASN A 32 -6.59 -4.76 23.21
N ASN A 33 -5.82 -5.34 24.13
CA ASN A 33 -6.33 -6.31 25.08
C ASN A 33 -7.52 -5.69 25.86
N GLY A 34 -8.63 -6.42 25.95
CA GLY A 34 -9.69 -6.18 26.93
C GLY A 34 -11.00 -5.62 26.36
N ALA A 35 -11.81 -6.45 25.70
CA ALA A 35 -13.26 -6.53 25.85
C ALA A 35 -13.86 -7.43 24.75
N GLN A 36 -14.39 -8.56 25.21
CA GLN A 36 -15.18 -9.60 24.54
C GLN A 36 -15.90 -9.20 23.24
N ALA A 37 -15.46 -9.80 22.12
CA ALA A 37 -16.32 -10.10 20.98
C ALA A 37 -16.61 -11.61 20.99
N GLN A 38 -17.90 -11.95 20.98
CA GLN A 38 -18.40 -13.32 20.91
C GLN A 38 -17.89 -14.07 19.67
N PRO A 39 -17.76 -15.40 19.73
CA PRO A 39 -17.12 -16.17 18.69
C PRO A 39 -18.04 -16.28 17.47
N VAL A 40 -17.63 -15.69 16.34
CA VAL A 40 -18.01 -16.27 15.05
C VAL A 40 -17.29 -17.60 15.02
N ALA A 41 -18.04 -18.68 15.26
CA ALA A 41 -17.49 -20.03 15.30
C ALA A 41 -16.76 -20.31 13.99
N SER A 42 -15.43 -20.19 14.03
CA SER A 42 -14.53 -20.68 12.99
C SER A 42 -14.60 -22.20 13.02
N GLN A 43 -15.58 -22.77 12.34
CA GLN A 43 -15.54 -24.17 11.92
C GLN A 43 -14.46 -24.32 10.85
N ASP A 44 -13.20 -24.16 11.24
CA ASP A 44 -12.06 -24.43 10.36
C ASP A 44 -10.80 -24.95 11.06
N GLY A 45 -10.84 -25.08 12.40
CA GLY A 45 -9.79 -25.80 13.14
C GLY A 45 -9.68 -27.28 12.74
N SER A 46 -10.71 -27.86 12.11
CA SER A 46 -10.71 -29.25 11.64
C SER A 46 -10.24 -29.44 10.19
N ARG A 47 -10.19 -28.39 9.34
CA ARG A 47 -9.64 -28.52 7.98
C ARG A 47 -8.11 -28.65 7.97
N ALA A 48 -7.44 -28.14 9.00
CA ALA A 48 -5.99 -28.14 9.12
C ALA A 48 -5.33 -29.52 9.26
N ARG A 49 -6.07 -30.59 9.57
CA ARG A 49 -5.50 -31.96 9.72
C ARG A 49 -5.95 -33.01 8.71
N VAL A 50 -6.94 -32.73 7.86
CA VAL A 50 -7.43 -33.69 6.86
C VAL A 50 -6.94 -33.36 5.44
N GLY A 51 -6.41 -32.15 5.22
CA GLY A 51 -5.93 -31.65 3.91
C GLY A 51 -4.48 -32.02 3.54
N THR A 52 -3.99 -33.21 3.89
CA THR A 52 -2.77 -33.72 3.24
C THR A 52 -3.12 -34.27 1.86
N ALA A 53 -2.37 -33.80 0.84
CA ALA A 53 -2.16 -34.42 -0.48
C ALA A 53 -2.72 -33.70 -1.73
N GLY A 54 -2.76 -32.37 -1.72
CA GLY A 54 -1.99 -31.71 -2.78
C GLY A 54 -0.54 -31.74 -2.34
N ALA A 55 0.35 -32.42 -3.06
CA ALA A 55 1.75 -32.52 -2.64
C ALA A 55 2.27 -31.12 -2.31
N LEU A 56 2.84 -30.90 -1.12
CA LEU A 56 3.43 -29.60 -0.73
C LEU A 56 4.27 -28.98 -1.88
N PRO A 57 5.05 -29.76 -2.67
CA PRO A 57 5.70 -29.27 -3.88
C PRO A 57 4.78 -28.63 -4.92
N GLU A 58 3.59 -29.19 -5.16
CA GLU A 58 2.63 -28.67 -6.14
C GLU A 58 1.97 -27.37 -5.65
N ARG A 59 1.62 -27.30 -4.36
CA ARG A 59 1.14 -26.04 -3.75
C ARG A 59 2.20 -24.96 -3.83
N GLN A 60 3.45 -25.31 -3.52
CA GLN A 60 4.57 -24.38 -3.59
C GLN A 60 4.84 -23.90 -5.03
N ALA A 61 4.72 -24.76 -6.03
CA ALA A 61 4.85 -24.38 -7.43
C ALA A 61 3.75 -23.40 -7.88
N LEU A 62 2.50 -23.62 -7.47
CA LEU A 62 1.39 -22.70 -7.78
C LEU A 62 1.52 -21.37 -7.04
N ALA A 63 1.93 -21.41 -5.78
CA ALA A 63 2.20 -20.20 -5.01
C ALA A 63 3.34 -19.39 -5.63
N LEU A 64 4.42 -20.05 -6.08
CA LEU A 64 5.53 -19.39 -6.77
C LEU A 64 5.07 -18.72 -8.08
N ARG A 65 4.21 -19.41 -8.84
CA ARG A 65 3.61 -18.87 -10.06
C ARG A 65 2.73 -17.65 -9.78
N PHE A 66 1.90 -17.72 -8.74
CA PHE A 66 1.06 -16.61 -8.30
C PHE A 66 1.90 -15.40 -7.85
N VAL A 67 2.90 -15.62 -6.98
CA VAL A 67 3.78 -14.55 -6.49
C VAL A 67 4.52 -13.89 -7.66
N ASN A 68 5.05 -14.67 -8.61
CA ASN A 68 5.66 -14.10 -9.82
C ASN A 68 4.65 -13.32 -10.69
N ALA A 69 3.39 -13.73 -10.73
CA ALA A 69 2.39 -13.03 -11.54
C ALA A 69 1.90 -11.72 -10.92
N VAL A 70 1.87 -11.60 -9.59
CA VAL A 70 1.30 -10.45 -8.87
C VAL A 70 2.37 -9.53 -8.30
N ILE A 71 3.42 -10.10 -7.73
CA ILE A 71 4.42 -9.38 -6.92
C ILE A 71 5.67 -9.05 -7.75
N ALA A 72 5.90 -9.65 -8.92
CA ALA A 72 7.05 -9.31 -9.76
C ALA A 72 7.02 -7.86 -10.25
N GLU A 73 5.84 -7.30 -10.52
CA GLU A 73 5.70 -5.90 -10.93
C GLU A 73 5.99 -4.95 -9.76
N ASP A 74 5.44 -5.22 -8.58
CA ASP A 74 5.71 -4.44 -7.36
C ASP A 74 7.20 -4.55 -6.95
N VAL A 75 7.79 -5.74 -7.00
CA VAL A 75 9.22 -5.97 -6.74
C VAL A 75 10.10 -5.28 -7.79
N GLN A 76 9.65 -5.20 -9.04
CA GLN A 76 10.34 -4.43 -10.06
C GLN A 76 10.35 -2.94 -9.70
N GLN A 77 9.25 -2.40 -9.17
CA GLN A 77 9.19 -1.00 -8.74
C GLN A 77 10.11 -0.70 -7.55
N VAL A 78 10.16 -1.59 -6.55
CA VAL A 78 11.05 -1.49 -5.36
C VAL A 78 12.53 -1.70 -5.72
N THR A 79 12.85 -2.03 -6.96
CA THR A 79 14.23 -2.21 -7.42
C THR A 79 14.60 -1.30 -8.58
N ASN A 80 13.77 -0.28 -8.82
CA ASN A 80 14.08 0.79 -9.74
C ASN A 80 15.36 1.52 -9.32
N SER A 81 16.13 1.97 -10.31
CA SER A 81 17.40 2.68 -10.12
C SER A 81 17.29 3.88 -9.19
N ALA A 82 16.13 4.54 -9.14
CA ALA A 82 15.88 5.71 -8.29
C ALA A 82 16.04 5.42 -6.78
N GLU A 83 15.70 4.21 -6.32
CA GLU A 83 15.90 3.84 -4.92
C GLU A 83 17.37 3.54 -4.61
N ILE A 84 18.07 2.92 -5.56
CA ILE A 84 19.52 2.71 -5.48
C ILE A 84 20.24 4.06 -5.45
N ASP A 85 19.82 5.01 -6.28
CA ASP A 85 20.38 6.36 -6.32
C ASP A 85 20.13 7.11 -5.02
N ARG A 86 18.92 7.00 -4.44
CA ARG A 86 18.65 7.53 -3.09
C ARG A 86 19.54 6.90 -2.02
N LEU A 87 19.81 5.60 -2.10
CA LEU A 87 20.71 4.91 -1.17
C LEU A 87 22.14 5.45 -1.30
N VAL A 88 22.61 5.60 -2.54
CA VAL A 88 23.95 6.14 -2.86
C VAL A 88 24.07 7.59 -2.37
N ASP A 89 23.06 8.42 -2.59
CA ASP A 89 23.03 9.80 -2.13
C ASP A 89 23.02 9.90 -0.59
N ASN A 90 22.27 9.02 0.07
CA ASN A 90 22.27 8.94 1.52
C ASN A 90 23.64 8.52 2.05
N LEU A 91 24.28 7.53 1.42
CA LEU A 91 25.62 7.08 1.76
C LEU A 91 26.65 8.22 1.63
N ARG A 92 26.58 9.01 0.55
CA ARG A 92 27.44 10.20 0.36
C ARG A 92 27.22 11.25 1.45
N LYS A 93 25.97 11.50 1.85
CA LYS A 93 25.65 12.45 2.93
C LYS A 93 26.18 12.00 4.27
N GLN A 94 26.06 10.72 4.59
CA GLN A 94 26.52 10.13 5.85
C GLN A 94 28.04 9.96 5.90
N HIS A 95 28.67 9.72 4.75
CA HIS A 95 30.11 9.49 4.62
C HIS A 95 30.71 10.38 3.52
N PRO A 96 30.92 11.68 3.80
CA PRO A 96 31.44 12.63 2.80
C PRO A 96 32.84 12.30 2.27
N ALA A 97 33.61 11.49 3.01
CA ALA A 97 34.92 11.02 2.59
C ALA A 97 34.87 9.89 1.54
N THR A 98 33.68 9.36 1.22
CA THR A 98 33.52 8.30 0.23
C THR A 98 33.82 8.86 -1.17
N THR A 99 34.69 8.18 -1.90
CA THR A 99 35.06 8.60 -3.26
C THR A 99 33.99 8.18 -4.27
N ASP A 100 33.94 8.87 -5.42
CA ASP A 100 33.01 8.51 -6.49
C ASP A 100 33.23 7.08 -7.02
N THR A 101 34.48 6.59 -6.99
CA THR A 101 34.80 5.20 -7.33
C THR A 101 34.15 4.23 -6.35
N GLN A 102 34.22 4.49 -5.04
CA GLN A 102 33.59 3.65 -4.02
C GLN A 102 32.07 3.64 -4.15
N LEU A 103 31.45 4.80 -4.42
CA LEU A 103 30.01 4.91 -4.67
C LEU A 103 29.58 4.15 -5.92
N THR A 104 30.41 4.19 -6.97
CA THR A 104 30.16 3.43 -8.21
C THR A 104 30.24 1.92 -7.97
N SER A 105 31.28 1.46 -7.25
CA SER A 105 31.41 0.04 -6.88
C SER A 105 30.25 -0.41 -5.98
N PHE A 106 29.80 0.44 -5.06
CA PHE A 106 28.63 0.17 -4.21
C PHE A 106 27.34 0.02 -5.04
N ARG A 107 27.10 0.94 -5.99
CA ARG A 107 25.96 0.86 -6.92
C ARG A 107 26.00 -0.44 -7.75
N GLN A 108 27.17 -0.81 -8.26
CA GLN A 108 27.36 -2.05 -9.03
C GLN A 108 27.09 -3.28 -8.17
N LEU A 109 27.60 -3.32 -6.94
CA LEU A 109 27.39 -4.42 -6.01
C LEU A 109 25.90 -4.62 -5.69
N ILE A 110 25.19 -3.53 -5.38
CA ILE A 110 23.74 -3.57 -5.13
C ILE A 110 23.00 -4.09 -6.35
N THR A 111 23.27 -3.53 -7.53
CA THR A 111 22.65 -3.94 -8.79
C THR A 111 22.89 -5.42 -9.08
N GLN A 112 24.11 -5.91 -8.85
CA GLN A 112 24.49 -7.30 -9.08
C GLN A 112 23.80 -8.27 -8.12
N LYS A 113 23.62 -7.88 -6.85
CA LYS A 113 22.99 -8.73 -5.82
C LYS A 113 21.46 -8.70 -5.86
N MET A 114 20.89 -7.73 -6.56
CA MET A 114 19.46 -7.51 -6.57
C MET A 114 18.64 -8.68 -7.12
N PRO A 115 19.00 -9.33 -8.25
CA PRO A 115 18.25 -10.47 -8.77
C PRO A 115 18.19 -11.65 -7.78
N GLU A 116 19.32 -11.94 -7.11
CA GLU A 116 19.41 -13.00 -6.09
C GLU A 116 18.52 -12.68 -4.88
N MET A 117 18.54 -11.43 -4.42
CA MET A 117 17.68 -10.99 -3.33
C MET A 117 16.20 -11.06 -3.69
N LYS A 118 15.81 -10.62 -4.90
CA LYS A 118 14.43 -10.72 -5.41
C LYS A 118 13.95 -12.16 -5.40
N GLN A 119 14.78 -13.07 -5.92
CA GLN A 119 14.43 -14.49 -6.00
C GLN A 119 14.21 -15.09 -4.61
N ARG A 120 15.07 -14.77 -3.63
CA ARG A 120 14.87 -15.20 -2.23
C ARG A 120 13.57 -14.68 -1.61
N ILE A 121 13.19 -13.43 -1.91
CA ILE A 121 11.94 -12.84 -1.42
C ILE A 121 10.75 -13.56 -2.04
N ILE A 122 10.76 -13.77 -3.36
CA ILE A 122 9.72 -14.51 -4.09
C ILE A 122 9.55 -15.92 -3.53
N GLU A 123 10.65 -16.63 -3.26
CA GLU A 123 10.63 -17.96 -2.67
C GLU A 123 10.12 -17.97 -1.22
N ALA A 124 10.47 -16.97 -0.42
CA ALA A 124 9.96 -16.85 0.93
C ALA A 124 8.45 -16.61 0.93
N MET A 125 7.97 -15.72 0.07
CA MET A 125 6.54 -15.44 -0.08
C MET A 125 5.78 -16.65 -0.60
N SER A 126 6.32 -17.38 -1.58
CA SER A 126 5.64 -18.57 -2.11
C SER A 126 5.43 -19.65 -1.06
N ARG A 127 6.37 -19.82 -0.11
CA ARG A 127 6.17 -20.72 1.03
C ARG A 127 5.00 -20.30 1.91
N VAL A 128 4.91 -19.02 2.26
CA VAL A 128 3.79 -18.48 3.07
C VAL A 128 2.45 -18.76 2.39
N TYR A 129 2.33 -18.48 1.09
CA TYR A 129 1.10 -18.77 0.34
C TYR A 129 0.80 -20.27 0.21
N ALA A 130 1.82 -21.12 0.08
CA ALA A 130 1.63 -22.57 -0.01
C ALA A 130 1.17 -23.19 1.32
N GLU A 131 1.55 -22.60 2.44
CA GLU A 131 1.13 -22.99 3.79
C GLU A 131 -0.29 -22.52 4.10
N GLU A 132 -0.61 -21.26 3.75
CA GLU A 132 -1.90 -20.64 4.06
C GLU A 132 -3.05 -21.18 3.20
N PHE A 133 -2.81 -21.46 1.91
CA PHE A 133 -3.86 -21.84 0.98
C PHE A 133 -3.85 -23.34 0.66
N THR A 134 -5.04 -23.90 0.43
CA THR A 134 -5.20 -25.24 -0.10
C THR A 134 -4.80 -25.30 -1.58
N LEU A 135 -4.57 -26.52 -2.09
CA LEU A 135 -4.24 -26.73 -3.50
C LEU A 135 -5.35 -26.21 -4.44
N SER A 136 -6.62 -26.42 -4.06
CA SER A 136 -7.77 -25.98 -4.86
C SER A 136 -7.82 -24.45 -4.94
N GLU A 137 -7.63 -23.76 -3.81
CA GLU A 137 -7.63 -22.29 -3.76
C GLU A 137 -6.48 -21.71 -4.57
N LEU A 138 -5.26 -22.25 -4.44
CA LEU A 138 -4.12 -21.80 -5.23
C LEU A 138 -4.36 -21.97 -6.73
N ARG A 139 -4.98 -23.07 -7.17
CA ARG A 139 -5.36 -23.25 -8.59
C ARG A 139 -6.35 -22.18 -9.04
N GLN A 140 -7.37 -21.88 -8.23
CA GLN A 140 -8.37 -20.87 -8.56
C GLN A 140 -7.77 -19.46 -8.63
N ILE A 141 -6.91 -19.11 -7.66
CA ILE A 141 -6.20 -17.84 -7.60
C ILE A 141 -5.32 -17.66 -8.86
N VAL A 142 -4.52 -18.68 -9.19
CA VAL A 142 -3.66 -18.66 -10.39
C VAL A 142 -4.52 -18.52 -11.65
N ALA A 143 -5.58 -19.33 -11.80
CA ALA A 143 -6.46 -19.29 -12.96
C ALA A 143 -7.12 -17.92 -13.15
N PHE A 144 -7.61 -17.30 -12.07
CA PHE A 144 -8.17 -15.95 -12.11
C PHE A 144 -7.13 -14.94 -12.60
N HIS A 145 -5.94 -14.92 -11.97
CA HIS A 145 -4.89 -13.99 -12.32
C HIS A 145 -4.37 -14.18 -13.76
N GLU A 146 -4.40 -15.39 -14.29
CA GLU A 146 -4.01 -15.67 -15.66
C GLU A 146 -5.15 -15.48 -16.67
N SER A 147 -6.37 -15.21 -16.23
CA SER A 147 -7.45 -14.84 -17.14
C SER A 147 -7.19 -13.47 -17.78
N PRO A 148 -7.81 -13.17 -18.94
CA PRO A 148 -7.74 -11.83 -19.53
C PRO A 148 -8.17 -10.72 -18.57
N THR A 149 -9.21 -10.96 -17.76
CA THR A 149 -9.70 -10.03 -16.74
C THR A 149 -8.69 -9.84 -15.62
N GLY A 150 -8.08 -10.92 -15.11
CA GLY A 150 -7.05 -10.86 -14.08
C GLY A 150 -5.80 -10.12 -14.54
N ARG A 151 -5.36 -10.33 -15.78
CA ARG A 151 -4.27 -9.56 -16.40
C ARG A 151 -4.60 -8.07 -16.53
N LYS A 152 -5.81 -7.74 -17.01
CA LYS A 152 -6.29 -6.36 -17.13
C LYS A 152 -6.35 -5.66 -15.77
N LEU A 153 -6.83 -6.38 -14.74
CA LEU A 153 -6.89 -5.85 -13.38
C LEU A 153 -5.48 -5.54 -12.87
N ARG A 154 -4.50 -6.45 -13.04
CA ARG A 154 -3.11 -6.20 -12.65
C ARG A 154 -2.52 -4.99 -13.36
N SER A 155 -2.59 -4.95 -14.68
CA SER A 155 -1.96 -3.87 -15.47
C SER A 155 -2.58 -2.50 -15.19
N ARG A 156 -3.84 -2.45 -14.72
CA ARG A 156 -4.53 -1.21 -14.36
C ARG A 156 -4.52 -0.90 -12.87
N ASN A 157 -4.05 -1.81 -12.01
CA ASN A 157 -4.24 -1.68 -10.56
C ASN A 157 -3.66 -0.37 -10.01
N THR A 158 -2.45 0.01 -10.43
CA THR A 158 -1.81 1.27 -10.01
C THR A 158 -2.56 2.49 -10.54
N ALA A 159 -2.89 2.50 -11.83
CA ALA A 159 -3.68 3.59 -12.43
C ALA A 159 -5.06 3.73 -11.77
N LEU A 160 -5.73 2.62 -11.45
CA LEU A 160 -7.00 2.61 -10.75
C LEU A 160 -6.88 3.20 -9.34
N LYS A 161 -5.82 2.87 -8.60
CA LYS A 161 -5.58 3.46 -7.27
C LYS A 161 -5.39 4.97 -7.36
N ASP A 162 -4.66 5.45 -8.35
CA ASP A 162 -4.44 6.89 -8.57
C ASP A 162 -5.73 7.59 -9.00
N GLU A 163 -6.49 7.00 -9.93
CA GLU A 163 -7.82 7.48 -10.36
C GLU A 163 -8.78 7.58 -9.16
N VAL A 164 -8.84 6.55 -8.31
CA VAL A 164 -9.67 6.54 -7.08
C VAL A 164 -9.25 7.63 -6.11
N LYS A 165 -7.93 7.80 -5.89
CA LYS A 165 -7.41 8.86 -5.02
C LYS A 165 -7.78 10.25 -5.53
N GLN A 166 -7.66 10.49 -6.84
CA GLN A 166 -8.04 11.76 -7.45
C GLN A 166 -9.54 12.01 -7.33
N ALA A 167 -10.37 10.98 -7.57
CA ALA A 167 -11.81 11.08 -7.40
C ALA A 167 -12.19 11.45 -5.95
N ALA A 168 -11.57 10.80 -4.96
CA ALA A 168 -11.81 11.10 -3.55
C ALA A 168 -11.36 12.54 -3.18
N GLN A 169 -10.23 12.99 -3.70
CA GLN A 169 -9.73 14.35 -3.47
C GLN A 169 -10.65 15.40 -4.09
N GLU A 170 -11.14 15.17 -5.29
CA GLU A 170 -12.05 16.08 -5.98
C GLU A 170 -13.39 16.19 -5.24
N GLU A 171 -13.92 15.07 -4.75
CA GLU A 171 -15.15 15.09 -3.96
C GLU A 171 -14.95 15.81 -2.62
N GLY A 172 -13.82 15.56 -1.94
CA GLY A 172 -13.46 16.28 -0.72
C GLY A 172 -13.31 17.79 -0.95
N ARG A 173 -12.75 18.19 -2.10
CA ARG A 173 -12.62 19.61 -2.49
C ARG A 173 -13.98 20.26 -2.68
N LYS A 174 -14.93 19.59 -3.35
CA LYS A 174 -16.29 20.11 -3.53
C LYS A 174 -17.02 20.26 -2.20
N ALA A 175 -16.97 19.24 -1.35
CA ALA A 175 -17.58 19.27 -0.03
C ALA A 175 -17.00 20.41 0.83
N ALA A 176 -15.69 20.65 0.77
CA ALA A 176 -15.06 21.77 1.45
C ALA A 176 -15.56 23.13 0.93
N ILE A 177 -15.73 23.29 -0.39
CA ILE A 177 -16.27 24.52 -0.97
C ILE A 177 -17.71 24.73 -0.52
N GLU A 178 -18.55 23.69 -0.55
CA GLU A 178 -19.95 23.77 -0.12
C GLU A 178 -20.07 24.17 1.35
N LEU A 179 -19.20 23.64 2.22
CA LEU A 179 -19.17 23.98 3.64
C LEU A 179 -18.65 25.41 3.90
N LEU A 180 -17.64 25.86 3.14
CA LEU A 180 -16.99 27.15 3.37
C LEU A 180 -17.70 28.33 2.74
N THR A 181 -18.36 28.14 1.60
CA THR A 181 -19.07 29.21 0.89
C THR A 181 -20.09 29.94 1.77
N PRO A 182 -21.02 29.27 2.47
CA PRO A 182 -22.00 29.98 3.31
C PRO A 182 -21.33 30.69 4.50
N LEU A 183 -20.30 30.10 5.10
CA LEU A 183 -19.54 30.72 6.19
C LEU A 183 -18.83 32.00 5.74
N LEU A 184 -18.19 31.96 4.57
CA LEU A 184 -17.50 33.12 4.00
C LEU A 184 -18.49 34.25 3.64
N ILE A 185 -19.65 33.90 3.07
CA ILE A 185 -20.72 34.87 2.80
C ILE A 185 -21.19 35.52 4.09
N GLN A 186 -21.46 34.71 5.12
CA GLN A 186 -21.91 35.22 6.41
C GLN A 186 -20.88 36.15 7.06
N TRP A 187 -19.59 35.78 7.06
CA TRP A 187 -18.54 36.66 7.57
C TRP A 187 -18.41 37.97 6.77
N ALA A 188 -18.62 37.93 5.46
CA ALA A 188 -18.61 39.12 4.63
C ALA A 188 -19.79 40.06 4.95
N LEU A 189 -20.96 39.51 5.25
CA LEU A 189 -22.14 40.28 5.67
C LEU A 189 -21.98 40.85 7.09
N GLU A 190 -21.45 40.08 8.03
CA GLU A 190 -21.07 40.53 9.38
C GLU A 190 -20.05 41.68 9.33
N ALA A 191 -19.02 41.57 8.47
CA ALA A 191 -18.01 42.61 8.32
C ALA A 191 -18.57 43.94 7.77
N LYS A 192 -19.70 43.88 7.05
CA LYS A 192 -20.42 45.05 6.55
C LYS A 192 -21.48 45.57 7.54
N GLY A 193 -21.62 44.96 8.72
CA GLY A 193 -22.62 45.32 9.73
C GLY A 193 -24.06 45.03 9.29
N GLN A 194 -24.25 44.14 8.31
CA GLN A 194 -25.56 43.85 7.71
C GLN A 194 -26.30 42.67 8.36
N VAL A 195 -25.67 41.99 9.31
CA VAL A 195 -26.25 40.90 10.10
C VAL A 195 -25.80 41.10 11.55
N SER A 196 -26.76 41.13 12.49
CA SER A 196 -26.55 41.34 13.92
C SER A 196 -26.64 40.04 14.71
#